data_AF-A0A929VJM2-F1
#
_entry.id   AF-A0A929VJM2-F1
#
_cell.length_a   1.000
_cell.length_b   1.000
_cell.length_c   1.000
_cell.angle_alpha   90.00
_cell.angle_beta   90.00
_cell.angle_gamma   90.00
#
_symmetry.space_group_name_H-M   'P 1'
#
loop_
_entity.id
_entity.type
_entity.pdbx_description
1 polymer ?
#
loop_
_entity_poly.entity_id
_entity_poly.type
_entity_poly.pdbx_seq_one_letter_code
_entity_poly.pdbx_strand_id
1 'polypeptide(L)'
;MYRDYNTFYAHLLSTERLCDLEDLLTLKKAEDWNEDDGPCIWWSKDQVENGLPFEEPFYIGSPLSTDFPTDAYYFIGIMVFPNKSK
;
A
#
# COMPACT_ATOMS: atom_id res chain seq x y z
N MET A 1 29.75 7.98 -11.96
CA MET A 1 30.52 8.22 -10.72
C MET A 1 29.94 9.46 -10.08
N TYR A 2 29.41 9.37 -8.84
CA TYR A 2 28.77 10.52 -8.19
C TYR A 2 29.80 11.62 -7.93
N ARG A 3 29.41 12.87 -8.22
CA ARG A 3 30.33 14.01 -8.24
C ARG A 3 30.74 14.47 -6.84
N ASP A 4 29.84 14.28 -5.85
CA ASP A 4 30.02 14.69 -4.46
C ASP A 4 29.34 13.68 -3.51
N TYR A 5 29.83 13.58 -2.27
CA TYR A 5 29.28 12.70 -1.23
C TYR A 5 27.80 12.98 -0.93
N ASN A 6 27.41 14.25 -0.91
CA ASN A 6 26.02 14.65 -0.70
C ASN A 6 25.09 14.16 -1.82
N THR A 7 25.58 14.13 -3.06
CA THR A 7 24.82 13.66 -4.22
C THR A 7 24.62 12.14 -4.17
N PHE A 8 25.64 11.40 -3.73
CA PHE A 8 25.50 9.97 -3.47
C PHE A 8 24.48 9.69 -2.36
N TYR A 9 24.57 10.40 -1.24
CA TYR A 9 23.66 10.19 -0.10
C TYR A 9 22.21 10.57 -0.45
N ALA A 10 22.00 11.68 -1.16
CA ALA A 10 20.67 12.06 -1.65
C ALA A 10 20.08 11.01 -2.60
N HIS A 11 20.92 10.43 -3.48
CA HIS A 11 20.50 9.36 -4.36
C HIS A 11 20.11 8.10 -3.58
N LEU A 12 20.95 7.67 -2.64
CA LEU A 12 20.67 6.50 -1.78
C LEU A 12 19.35 6.67 -1.02
N LEU A 13 19.14 7.82 -0.38
CA LEU A 13 17.91 8.11 0.35
C LEU A 13 16.68 8.13 -0.58
N SER A 14 16.83 8.63 -1.82
CA SER A 14 15.74 8.64 -2.79
C SER A 14 15.38 7.23 -3.25
N THR A 15 16.37 6.36 -3.44
CA THR A 15 16.14 4.96 -3.81
C THR A 15 15.50 4.16 -2.69
N GLU A 16 15.94 4.36 -1.44
CA GLU A 16 15.31 3.71 -0.27
C GLU A 16 13.83 4.07 -0.18
N ARG A 17 13.49 5.36 -0.30
CA ARG A 17 12.10 5.81 -0.28
C ARG A 17 11.27 5.29 -1.45
N LEU A 18 11.88 5.10 -2.62
CA LEU A 18 11.19 4.51 -3.77
C LEU A 18 10.89 3.04 -3.53
N CYS A 19 11.83 2.27 -2.98
CA CYS A 19 11.58 0.89 -2.58
C CYS A 19 10.45 0.81 -1.54
N ASP A 20 10.47 1.68 -0.53
CA ASP A 20 9.39 1.73 0.47
C ASP A 20 8.03 1.99 -0.22
N LEU A 21 7.96 2.92 -1.18
CA LEU A 21 6.73 3.22 -1.92
C LEU A 21 6.28 2.05 -2.82
N GLU A 22 7.21 1.34 -3.45
CA GLU A 22 6.90 0.14 -4.24
C GLU A 22 6.31 -0.97 -3.36
N ASP A 23 6.90 -1.22 -2.20
CA ASP A 23 6.41 -2.22 -1.25
C ASP A 23 5.02 -1.84 -0.70
N LEU A 24 4.75 -0.55 -0.51
CA LEU A 24 3.47 -0.04 -0.06
C LEU A 24 2.37 -0.10 -1.11
N LEU A 25 2.71 0.11 -2.38
CA LEU A 25 1.79 0.00 -3.51
C LEU A 25 1.61 -1.44 -4.01
N THR A 26 2.30 -2.40 -3.39
CA THR A 26 2.18 -3.81 -3.72
C THR A 26 0.85 -4.37 -3.22
N LEU A 27 0.07 -4.96 -4.13
CA LEU A 27 -1.15 -5.68 -3.81
C LEU A 27 -0.83 -6.91 -2.94
N LYS A 28 -1.41 -6.94 -1.74
CA LYS A 28 -1.35 -8.09 -0.83
C LYS A 28 -2.66 -8.85 -0.86
N LYS A 29 -2.64 -10.14 -0.52
CA LYS A 29 -3.87 -10.94 -0.42
C LYS A 29 -4.54 -10.68 0.91
N ALA A 30 -5.87 -10.78 0.98
CA ALA A 30 -6.64 -10.62 2.20
C ALA A 30 -6.16 -11.51 3.37
N GLU A 31 -5.59 -12.68 3.07
CA GLU A 31 -5.01 -13.61 4.05
C GLU A 31 -3.80 -13.01 4.80
N ASP A 32 -3.07 -12.09 4.16
CA ASP A 32 -1.89 -11.42 4.73
C ASP A 32 -2.25 -10.17 5.55
N TRP A 33 -3.55 -9.83 5.64
CA TRP A 33 -4.02 -8.66 6.38
C TRP A 33 -4.01 -8.92 7.89
N ASN A 34 -3.49 -7.96 8.66
CA ASN A 34 -3.53 -7.97 10.12
C ASN A 34 -4.26 -6.72 10.64
N GLU A 35 -4.80 -6.81 11.87
CA GLU A 35 -5.50 -5.68 12.53
C GLU A 35 -4.63 -4.42 12.61
N ASP A 36 -3.31 -4.59 12.75
CA ASP A 36 -2.33 -3.52 12.81
C ASP A 36 -2.15 -2.74 11.49
N ASP A 37 -2.55 -3.32 10.35
CA ASP A 37 -2.49 -2.64 9.03
C ASP A 37 -3.54 -1.51 8.93
N GLY A 38 -4.56 -1.51 9.79
CA GLY A 38 -5.57 -0.45 9.84
C GLY A 38 -6.46 -0.40 8.59
N PRO A 39 -6.98 0.78 8.20
CA PRO A 39 -7.85 0.91 7.05
C PRO A 39 -7.07 0.69 5.74
N CYS A 40 -7.60 -0.20 4.91
CA CYS A 40 -7.01 -0.60 3.63
C CYS A 40 -7.98 -0.30 2.47
N ILE A 41 -7.41 -0.20 1.28
CA ILE A 41 -8.16 -0.15 0.02
C ILE A 41 -8.25 -1.59 -0.50
N TRP A 42 -9.45 -2.01 -0.93
CA TRP A 42 -9.73 -3.39 -1.32
C TRP A 42 -10.15 -3.51 -2.77
N TRP A 43 -9.74 -4.60 -3.40
CA TRP A 43 -10.12 -5.02 -4.77
C TRP A 43 -10.71 -6.43 -4.75
N SER A 44 -11.68 -6.66 -5.63
CA SER A 44 -12.19 -8.01 -5.85
C SER A 44 -11.22 -8.83 -6.71
N LYS A 45 -11.42 -10.14 -6.75
CA LYS A 45 -10.60 -11.04 -7.56
C LYS A 45 -10.67 -10.73 -9.05
N ASP A 46 -11.83 -10.31 -9.53
CA ASP A 46 -12.07 -10.02 -10.95
C ASP A 46 -11.53 -8.65 -11.38
N GLN A 47 -11.24 -7.77 -10.41
CA GLN A 47 -10.68 -6.43 -10.64
C GLN A 47 -9.15 -6.40 -10.70
N VAL A 48 -8.50 -7.55 -10.48
CA VAL A 48 -7.05 -7.69 -10.47
C VAL A 48 -6.62 -8.69 -11.54
N GLU A 49 -5.94 -8.19 -12.57
CA GLU A 49 -5.38 -9.04 -13.63
C GLU A 49 -3.85 -9.00 -13.52
N ASN A 50 -3.20 -10.17 -13.44
CA ASN A 50 -1.74 -10.30 -13.32
C ASN A 50 -1.12 -9.53 -12.12
N GLY A 51 -1.87 -9.39 -11.02
CA GLY A 51 -1.38 -8.71 -9.82
C GLY A 51 -1.38 -7.18 -9.92
N LEU A 52 -2.11 -6.61 -10.89
CA LEU A 52 -2.34 -5.19 -11.04
C LEU A 52 -3.84 -4.89 -10.97
N PRO A 53 -4.26 -3.82 -10.28
CA PRO A 53 -5.66 -3.43 -10.26
C PRO A 53 -6.00 -2.80 -11.62
N PHE A 54 -6.95 -3.41 -12.34
CA PHE A 54 -7.43 -2.89 -13.63
C PHE A 54 -8.63 -1.95 -13.45
N GLU A 55 -9.39 -2.12 -12.36
CA GLU A 55 -10.51 -1.27 -12.00
C GLU A 55 -10.27 -0.47 -10.72
N GLU A 56 -11.11 0.55 -10.52
CA GLU A 56 -11.17 1.32 -9.28
C GLU A 56 -11.47 0.41 -8.09
N PRO A 57 -10.90 0.71 -6.91
CA PRO A 57 -11.17 -0.06 -5.71
C PRO A 57 -12.64 0.06 -5.32
N PHE A 58 -13.23 -1.07 -4.93
CA PHE A 58 -14.65 -1.14 -4.61
C PHE A 58 -14.96 -0.85 -3.13
N TYR A 59 -13.96 -0.93 -2.24
CA TYR A 59 -14.14 -0.67 -0.81
C TYR A 59 -12.89 -0.07 -0.16
N ILE A 60 -13.12 0.84 0.80
CA ILE A 60 -12.08 1.45 1.65
C ILE A 60 -12.49 1.26 3.11
N GLY A 61 -11.66 0.58 3.89
CA GLY A 61 -11.93 0.32 5.30
C GLY A 61 -11.18 -0.89 5.84
N SER A 62 -11.66 -1.42 6.96
CA SER A 62 -11.11 -2.61 7.62
C SER A 62 -12.09 -3.79 7.47
N PRO A 63 -11.60 -5.05 7.47
CA PRO A 63 -12.42 -6.25 7.63
C PRO A 63 -13.26 -6.28 8.91
N LEU A 64 -12.96 -5.42 9.88
CA LEU A 64 -13.75 -5.22 11.10
C LEU A 64 -14.98 -4.33 10.89
N SER A 65 -15.12 -3.69 9.73
CA SER A 65 -16.28 -2.87 9.39
C SER A 65 -17.53 -3.74 9.18
N THR A 66 -18.69 -3.26 9.65
CA THR A 66 -19.98 -3.97 9.53
C THR A 66 -20.42 -4.17 8.06
N ASP A 67 -19.98 -3.29 7.17
CA ASP A 67 -20.29 -3.33 5.73
C ASP A 67 -19.14 -3.94 4.91
N PHE A 68 -18.25 -4.74 5.52
CA PHE A 68 -17.13 -5.32 4.81
C PHE A 68 -17.61 -6.34 3.77
N PRO A 69 -17.24 -6.17 2.49
CA PRO A 69 -17.75 -7.01 1.43
C PRO A 69 -17.02 -8.37 1.35
N THR A 70 -17.77 -9.44 1.11
CA THR A 70 -17.26 -10.82 1.06
C THR A 70 -16.32 -11.10 -0.11
N ASP A 71 -16.41 -10.32 -1.20
CA ASP A 71 -15.59 -10.49 -2.40
C ASP A 71 -14.22 -9.77 -2.31
N ALA A 72 -13.88 -9.17 -1.17
CA ALA A 72 -12.59 -8.52 -0.95
C ALA A 72 -11.46 -9.56 -0.92
N TYR A 73 -10.59 -9.53 -1.93
CA TYR A 73 -9.52 -10.52 -2.08
C TYR A 73 -8.13 -9.93 -2.03
N TYR A 74 -7.94 -8.73 -2.58
CA TYR A 74 -6.66 -8.03 -2.55
C TYR A 74 -6.78 -6.71 -1.82
N PHE A 75 -5.70 -6.27 -1.18
CA PHE A 75 -5.65 -4.99 -0.49
C PHE A 75 -4.33 -4.26 -0.63
N ILE A 76 -4.41 -2.94 -0.47
CA ILE A 76 -3.27 -2.03 -0.28
C ILE A 76 -3.52 -1.24 1.00
N GLY A 77 -2.54 -1.20 1.89
CA GLY A 77 -2.61 -0.44 3.14
C GLY A 77 -2.58 1.06 2.88
N ILE A 78 -3.51 1.81 3.50
CA ILE A 78 -3.44 3.28 3.47
C ILE A 78 -2.47 3.70 4.56
N MET A 79 -1.32 4.25 4.19
CA MET A 79 -0.46 4.92 5.16
C MET A 79 -1.19 6.14 5.73
N VAL A 80 -1.75 5.96 6.93
CA VAL A 80 -2.09 7.08 7.78
C VAL A 80 -0.79 7.56 8.40
N PHE A 81 -0.12 8.51 7.75
CA PHE A 81 0.98 9.21 8.41
C PHE A 81 0.44 9.75 9.74
N PRO A 82 1.02 9.38 10.89
CA PRO A 82 0.62 10.00 12.14
C PRO A 82 0.81 11.50 11.94
N ASN A 83 -0.29 12.23 12.01
CA ASN A 83 -0.28 13.67 11.91
C ASN A 83 0.70 14.11 13.00
N LYS A 84 1.89 14.61 12.63
CA LYS A 84 2.85 15.14 13.59
C LYS A 84 2.19 16.35 14.20
N SER A 85 1.41 16.16 15.25
CA SER A 85 0.99 17.22 16.15
C SER A 85 2.28 17.90 16.59
N LYS A 86 2.37 19.18 16.23
CA LYS A 86 3.48 20.08 16.54
C LYS A 86 3.84 20.06 18.02
#